data_AF-A0A2W6ZZT0-F1
#
_entry.id   AF-A0A2W6ZZT0-F1
#
_cell.length_a   1.000
_cell.length_b   1.000
_cell.length_c   1.000
_cell.angle_alpha   90.00
_cell.angle_beta   90.00
_cell.angle_gamma   90.00
#
_symmetry.space_group_name_H-M   'P 1'
#
loop_
_entity.id
_entity.type
_entity.pdbx_description
1 polymer ?
#
loop_
_entity_poly.entity_id
_entity_poly.type
_entity_poly.pdbx_seq_one_letter_code
_entity_poly.pdbx_strand_id
1 'polypeptide(L)'
;MASDPLTPAVSARICLHMNDDHGEAVLSYARHYGGIKAAQAARMLEVRPEAMELEVDGTTVEIPFDHPLTDSEDAHRTLVAMLRALPRG
;
A
#
# COMPACT_ATOMS: atom_id res chain seq x y z
N MET A 1 -20.41 1.80 -11.59
CA MET A 1 -20.32 0.99 -10.36
C MET A 1 -19.95 1.97 -9.26
N ALA A 2 -20.62 1.94 -8.11
CA ALA A 2 -20.29 2.86 -7.03
C ALA A 2 -19.02 2.37 -6.35
N SER A 3 -18.01 3.22 -6.24
CA SER A 3 -16.82 2.94 -5.43
C SER A 3 -17.23 2.83 -3.96
N ASP A 4 -16.73 1.81 -3.26
CA ASP A 4 -17.00 1.66 -1.84
C ASP A 4 -16.15 2.66 -1.04
N PRO A 5 -16.73 3.33 -0.02
CA PRO A 5 -15.93 4.16 0.87
C PRO A 5 -14.84 3.34 1.55
N LEU A 6 -13.72 3.99 1.89
CA LEU A 6 -12.54 3.36 2.49
C LEU A 6 -12.78 2.93 3.95
N THR A 7 -13.71 1.99 4.14
CA THR A 7 -14.01 1.40 5.45
C THR A 7 -12.94 0.39 5.85
N PRO A 8 -12.81 0.06 7.14
CA PRO A 8 -11.88 -0.98 7.59
C PRO A 8 -12.06 -2.33 6.88
N ALA A 9 -13.29 -2.69 6.51
CA ALA A 9 -13.57 -3.92 5.77
C ALA A 9 -13.06 -3.88 4.31
N VAL A 10 -13.17 -2.73 3.66
CA VAL A 10 -12.63 -2.50 2.31
C VAL A 10 -11.10 -2.48 2.36
N SER A 11 -10.54 -1.76 3.34
CA SER A 11 -9.11 -1.71 3.61
C SER A 11 -8.52 -3.12 3.79
N ALA A 12 -9.12 -3.96 4.64
CA ALA A 12 -8.69 -5.34 4.85
C ALA A 12 -8.71 -6.17 3.55
N ARG A 13 -9.71 -5.95 2.67
CA ARG A 13 -9.80 -6.64 1.38
C ARG A 13 -8.70 -6.21 0.41
N ILE A 14 -8.42 -4.91 0.35
CA ILE A 14 -7.31 -4.36 -0.44
C ILE A 14 -5.98 -4.92 0.07
N CYS A 15 -5.76 -4.90 1.39
CA CYS A 15 -4.55 -5.44 2.01
C CYS A 15 -4.36 -6.92 1.67
N LEU A 16 -5.43 -7.73 1.79
CA LEU A 16 -5.36 -9.15 1.46
C LEU A 16 -4.97 -9.37 -0.01
N HIS A 17 -5.64 -8.70 -0.94
CA HIS A 17 -5.32 -8.78 -2.37
C HIS A 17 -3.89 -8.35 -2.68
N MET A 18 -3.44 -7.22 -2.11
CA MET A 18 -2.08 -6.72 -2.31
C MET A 18 -1.03 -7.67 -1.75
N ASN A 19 -1.30 -8.31 -0.61
CA ASN A 19 -0.38 -9.27 0.00
C ASN A 19 -0.30 -10.58 -0.78
N ASP A 20 -1.44 -11.10 -1.25
CA ASP A 20 -1.51 -12.40 -1.92
C ASP A 20 -1.05 -12.33 -3.38
N ASP A 21 -1.49 -11.30 -4.13
CA ASP A 21 -1.23 -11.18 -5.58
C ASP A 21 -0.03 -10.26 -5.89
N HIS A 22 0.33 -9.36 -4.97
CA HIS A 22 1.28 -8.27 -5.22
C HIS A 22 2.34 -8.08 -4.11
N GLY A 23 2.73 -9.15 -3.39
CA GLY A 23 3.69 -9.05 -2.29
C GLY A 23 5.03 -8.37 -2.66
N GLU A 24 5.54 -8.57 -3.87
CA GLU A 24 6.74 -7.87 -4.35
C GLU A 24 6.52 -6.35 -4.52
N ALA A 25 5.32 -5.92 -4.88
CA ALA A 25 4.97 -4.50 -4.96
C ALA A 25 4.97 -3.88 -3.56
N VAL A 26 4.39 -4.58 -2.58
CA VAL A 26 4.40 -4.17 -1.17
C VAL A 26 5.83 -3.99 -0.66
N LEU A 27 6.71 -4.94 -0.96
CA LEU A 27 8.13 -4.86 -0.62
C LEU A 27 8.83 -3.67 -1.31
N SER A 28 8.48 -3.40 -2.56
CA SER A 28 9.03 -2.27 -3.30
C SER A 28 8.58 -0.94 -2.69
N TYR A 29 7.35 -0.83 -2.19
CA TYR A 29 6.90 0.35 -1.45
C TYR A 29 7.69 0.56 -0.17
N ALA A 30 7.87 -0.48 0.63
CA ALA A 30 8.67 -0.42 1.86
C ALA A 30 10.11 0.05 1.61
N ARG A 31 10.73 -0.42 0.52
CA ARG A 31 12.10 -0.04 0.16
C ARG A 31 12.23 1.40 -0.31
N HIS A 32 11.30 1.84 -1.15
CA HIS A 32 11.39 3.15 -1.79
C HIS A 32 10.74 4.25 -0.95
N TYR A 33 9.47 4.08 -0.58
CA TYR A 33 8.70 5.08 0.17
C TYR A 33 8.90 4.95 1.68
N GLY A 34 9.04 3.73 2.19
CA GLY A 34 9.39 3.50 3.61
C GLY A 34 10.87 3.73 3.93
N GLY A 35 11.72 3.92 2.92
CA GLY A 35 13.17 4.15 3.10
C GLY A 35 13.98 2.92 3.54
N ILE A 36 13.36 1.74 3.70
CA ILE A 36 14.02 0.53 4.18
C ILE A 36 14.59 -0.25 2.99
N LYS A 37 15.69 0.24 2.41
CA LYS A 37 16.30 -0.36 1.21
C LYS A 37 16.66 -1.85 1.36
N ALA A 38 16.98 -2.26 2.58
CA ALA A 38 17.36 -3.63 2.91
C ALA A 38 16.16 -4.54 3.26
N ALA A 39 14.92 -4.06 3.12
CA ALA A 39 13.72 -4.84 3.44
C ALA A 39 13.73 -6.18 2.71
N GLN A 40 13.48 -7.27 3.43
CA GLN A 40 13.43 -8.63 2.87
C GLN A 40 12.00 -9.12 2.68
N ALA A 41 11.12 -8.82 3.64
CA ALA A 41 9.70 -9.12 3.59
C ALA A 41 8.90 -7.87 3.97
N ALA A 42 7.77 -7.67 3.28
CA ALA A 42 6.82 -6.63 3.63
C ALA A 42 5.39 -7.14 3.47
N ARG A 43 4.49 -6.66 4.33
CA ARG A 43 3.07 -6.98 4.31
C ARG A 43 2.27 -5.72 4.57
N MET A 44 1.24 -5.49 3.77
CA MET A 44 0.28 -4.41 4.00
C MET A 44 -0.66 -4.78 5.14
N LEU A 45 -0.71 -3.94 6.17
CA LEU A 45 -1.54 -4.13 7.36
C LEU A 45 -2.87 -3.39 7.22
N GLU A 46 -2.81 -2.11 6.86
CA GLU A 46 -3.98 -1.26 6.71
C GLU A 46 -3.75 -0.20 5.65
N VAL A 47 -4.81 0.14 4.91
CA VAL A 47 -4.87 1.34 4.07
C VAL A 47 -5.89 2.30 4.68
N ARG A 48 -5.44 3.51 4.99
CA ARG A 48 -6.25 4.63 5.48
C ARG A 48 -6.28 5.73 4.41
N PRO A 49 -7.25 6.66 4.45
CA PRO A 49 -7.29 7.78 3.51
C PRO A 49 -5.97 8.54 3.43
N GLU A 50 -5.32 8.78 4.56
CA GLU A 50 -4.12 9.61 4.65
C GLU A 50 -2.82 8.85 4.40
N ALA A 51 -2.79 7.55 4.69
CA ALA A 51 -1.56 6.74 4.66
C ALA A 51 -1.86 5.24 4.54
N MET A 52 -0.86 4.46 4.09
CA MET A 52 -0.83 3.01 4.25
C MET A 52 0.15 2.58 5.32
N GLU A 53 -0.21 1.52 6.03
CA GLU A 53 0.60 0.88 7.05
C GLU A 53 1.13 -0.46 6.53
N LEU A 54 2.45 -0.62 6.58
CA LEU A 54 3.15 -1.82 6.17
C LEU A 54 3.92 -2.40 7.37
N GLU A 55 3.88 -3.72 7.54
CA GLU A 55 4.86 -4.44 8.34
C GLU A 55 6.04 -4.80 7.44
N VAL A 56 7.26 -4.44 7.84
CA VAL A 56 8.50 -4.67 7.10
C VAL A 56 9.50 -5.32 8.02
N ASP A 57 9.84 -6.58 7.75
CA ASP A 57 10.73 -7.39 8.59
C ASP A 57 10.38 -7.33 10.10
N GLY A 58 9.07 -7.30 10.42
CA GLY A 58 8.55 -7.22 11.79
C GLY A 58 8.48 -5.81 12.39
N THR A 59 8.78 -4.76 11.62
CA THR A 59 8.64 -3.36 12.02
C THR A 59 7.48 -2.70 11.28
N THR A 60 6.60 -2.00 11.99
CA THR A 60 5.53 -1.22 11.37
C THR A 60 6.07 0.09 10.79
N VAL A 61 5.72 0.35 9.53
CA VAL A 61 6.10 1.52 8.75
C VAL A 61 4.83 2.15 8.20
N GLU A 62 4.68 3.45 8.42
CA GLU A 62 3.60 4.23 7.82
C GLU A 62 4.13 5.02 6.62
N ILE A 63 3.39 4.96 5.51
CA ILE A 63 3.72 5.64 4.27
C ILE A 63 2.55 6.56 3.93
N PRO A 64 2.69 7.90 4.08
CA PRO A 64 1.64 8.84 3.75
C PRO A 64 1.42 8.93 2.24
N PHE A 65 0.17 9.12 1.84
CA PHE A 65 -0.18 9.43 0.45
C PHE A 65 -0.01 10.91 0.15
N ASP A 66 0.19 11.24 -1.13
CA ASP A 66 0.28 12.63 -1.60
C ASP A 66 -1.07 13.36 -1.57
N HIS A 67 -2.17 12.60 -1.49
CA HIS A 67 -3.53 13.10 -1.33
C HIS A 67 -4.36 12.12 -0.50
N PRO A 68 -5.41 12.59 0.19
CA PRO A 68 -6.32 11.70 0.91
C PRO A 68 -7.13 10.85 -0.08
N LEU A 69 -7.07 9.53 0.09
CA LEU A 69 -7.86 8.60 -0.71
C LEU A 69 -9.33 8.74 -0.36
N THR A 70 -10.16 8.77 -1.40
CA THR A 70 -11.61 9.00 -1.25
C THR A 70 -12.40 7.69 -1.17
N ASP A 71 -12.01 6.69 -1.96
CA ASP A 71 -12.70 5.41 -2.07
C ASP A 71 -11.76 4.28 -2.50
N SER A 72 -12.30 3.06 -2.61
CA SER A 72 -11.53 1.87 -2.99
C SER A 72 -10.90 1.96 -4.39
N GLU A 73 -11.57 2.63 -5.33
CA GLU A 73 -11.05 2.79 -6.70
C GLU A 73 -9.86 3.75 -6.71
N ASP A 74 -10.00 4.87 -5.99
CA ASP A 74 -8.95 5.86 -5.78
C ASP A 74 -7.72 5.23 -5.11
N ALA A 75 -7.94 4.45 -4.05
CA ALA A 75 -6.88 3.69 -3.38
C ALA A 75 -6.14 2.75 -4.35
N HIS A 76 -6.87 1.99 -5.15
CA HIS A 76 -6.26 1.09 -6.13
C HIS A 76 -5.46 1.87 -7.18
N ARG A 77 -6.01 2.96 -7.72
CA ARG A 77 -5.34 3.79 -8.72
C ARG A 77 -4.07 4.43 -8.17
N THR A 78 -4.10 4.95 -6.95
CA THR A 78 -2.95 5.55 -6.28
C THR A 78 -1.86 4.52 -6.04
N LEU A 79 -2.18 3.34 -5.50
CA LEU A 79 -1.20 2.26 -5.34
C LEU A 79 -0.57 1.86 -6.67
N VAL A 80 -1.37 1.64 -7.72
CA VAL A 80 -0.85 1.30 -9.06
C VAL A 80 0.03 2.43 -9.62
N ALA A 81 -0.33 3.69 -9.40
CA ALA A 81 0.47 4.84 -9.83
C ALA A 81 1.82 4.89 -9.09
N MET A 82 1.82 4.67 -7.77
CA MET A 82 3.03 4.56 -6.96
C MET A 82 3.93 3.43 -7.48
N LEU A 83 3.37 2.25 -7.76
CA LEU A 83 4.15 1.13 -8.30
C LEU A 83 4.78 1.45 -9.66
N ARG A 84 4.05 2.17 -10.52
CA ARG A 84 4.56 2.59 -11.84
C ARG A 84 5.61 3.68 -11.74
N ALA A 85 5.57 4.51 -10.71
CA ALA A 85 6.55 5.56 -10.45
C ALA A 85 7.87 5.00 -9.89
N LEU A 86 7.85 3.77 -9.36
CA LEU A 86 9.08 3.12 -8.91
C LEU A 86 10.05 2.93 -10.08
N PRO A 87 11.34 3.25 -9.89
CA PRO A 87 12.34 3.05 -10.92
C PRO A 87 12.43 1.56 -11.24
N ARG A 88 12.28 1.20 -12.52
CA ARG A 88 12.60 -0.13 -13.03
C ARG A 88 14.13 -0.24 -13.03
N GLY A 89 14.67 -0.87 -11.99
CA GLY A 89 16.10 -1.18 -11.87
C GLY A 89 16.56 -2.16 -12.94
#